data_AF-A0A2D0KZN0-F1
#
_entry.id   AF-A0A2D0KZN0-F1
#
_cell.length_a   1.000
_cell.length_b   1.000
_cell.length_c   1.000
_cell.angle_alpha   90.00
_cell.angle_beta   90.00
_cell.angle_gamma   90.00
#
_symmetry.space_group_name_H-M   'P 1'
#
loop_
_entity.id
_entity.type
_entity.pdbx_description
1 polymer ?
#
loop_
_entity_poly.entity_id
_entity_poly.type
_entity_poly.pdbx_seq_one_letter_code
_entity_poly.pdbx_strand_id
1 'polypeptide(L)'
;MNKWLAIASSVLILSGCKVDVETKVNTDDLTSVEHKLVKGNIDIEVSSCNDYEDSRKESKNVIELKKKIPTIFKNAEYVECYRKKFDSYAHFTIPVAVGVSPENGLSHDADVFILSHQKTYAGALIPKDVLDRIKKAQKDMMGKLDIRMTIILERGSKPVPTLVSLGTYLTSAKNKDYPVVASGINLAKEMKFRLSDVSNSALSTGELVSFLVTPDYFDFLQAAKK
;
A
#
# COMPACT_ATOMS: atom_id res chain seq x y z
N MET A 1 -26.03 36.43 36.93
CA MET A 1 -25.66 35.07 36.46
C MET A 1 -25.88 35.04 34.97
N ASN A 2 -24.82 34.95 34.16
CA ASN A 2 -24.81 34.57 32.73
C ASN A 2 -23.34 34.41 32.33
N LYS A 3 -22.78 33.28 32.73
CA LYS A 3 -21.63 32.65 32.08
C LYS A 3 -22.19 31.31 31.55
N TRP A 4 -21.46 30.60 30.71
CA TRP A 4 -21.85 29.34 30.05
C TRP A 4 -22.48 29.54 28.67
N LEU A 5 -21.59 29.68 27.68
CA LEU A 5 -21.66 29.00 26.38
C LEU A 5 -20.32 29.22 25.66
N ALA A 6 -19.25 28.65 26.24
CA ALA A 6 -18.03 28.38 25.48
C ALA A 6 -18.25 27.02 24.80
N ILE A 7 -18.87 27.05 23.61
CA ILE A 7 -19.07 25.87 22.78
C ILE A 7 -17.69 25.37 22.36
N ALA A 8 -17.43 24.12 22.75
CA ALA A 8 -16.23 23.37 22.42
C ALA A 8 -15.97 23.35 20.91
N SER A 9 -14.85 23.92 20.49
CA SER A 9 -14.24 23.64 19.18
C SER A 9 -13.04 22.74 19.39
N SER A 10 -13.30 21.54 19.92
CA SER A 10 -12.34 20.43 19.86
C SER A 10 -12.56 19.73 18.53
N VAL A 11 -12.17 20.37 17.43
CA VAL A 11 -11.90 19.62 16.19
C VAL A 11 -10.69 18.77 16.50
N LEU A 12 -10.95 17.56 16.98
CA LEU A 12 -9.97 16.49 17.03
C LEU A 12 -9.58 16.24 15.57
N ILE A 13 -8.52 16.93 15.12
CA ILE A 13 -7.90 16.65 13.85
C ILE A 13 -7.23 15.28 14.02
N LEU A 14 -7.98 14.20 13.78
CA LEU A 14 -7.41 12.91 13.42
C LEU A 14 -6.80 13.03 12.00
N SER A 15 -5.82 13.92 11.81
CA SER A 15 -5.08 14.00 10.55
C SER A 15 -3.99 12.94 10.58
N GLY A 16 -4.39 11.68 10.44
CA GLY A 16 -3.50 10.75 9.78
C GLY A 16 -3.32 11.26 8.35
N CYS A 17 -2.08 11.48 7.92
CA CYS A 17 -1.84 11.71 6.50
C CYS A 17 -2.12 10.38 5.81
N LYS A 18 -3.17 10.36 4.99
CA LYS A 18 -3.53 9.17 4.23
C LYS A 18 -2.45 8.91 3.20
N VAL A 19 -1.87 7.72 3.22
CA VAL A 19 -0.84 7.29 2.28
C VAL A 19 -1.40 6.14 1.47
N ASP A 20 -1.78 6.42 0.22
CA ASP A 20 -2.20 5.39 -0.71
C ASP A 20 -0.98 4.90 -1.48
N VAL A 21 -0.64 3.62 -1.32
CA VAL A 21 0.41 2.95 -2.10
C VAL A 21 -0.26 2.09 -3.15
N GLU A 22 0.01 2.33 -4.42
CA GLU A 22 -0.57 1.58 -5.53
C GLU A 22 0.52 1.06 -6.46
N THR A 23 0.51 -0.24 -6.73
CA THR A 23 1.42 -0.86 -7.69
C THR A 23 0.67 -1.71 -8.68
N LYS A 24 1.16 -1.75 -9.91
CA LYS A 24 0.64 -2.59 -11.00
C LYS A 24 1.64 -3.71 -11.27
N VAL A 25 1.14 -4.94 -11.23
CA VAL A 25 1.94 -6.16 -11.25
C VAL A 25 1.37 -7.13 -12.27
N ASN A 26 2.25 -7.67 -13.13
CA ASN A 26 1.88 -8.74 -14.04
C ASN A 26 2.00 -10.10 -13.34
N THR A 27 1.04 -11.00 -13.53
CA THR A 27 1.09 -12.34 -12.92
C THR A 27 2.29 -13.17 -13.34
N ASP A 28 2.84 -12.95 -14.53
CA ASP A 28 3.99 -13.70 -15.01
C ASP A 28 5.25 -13.36 -14.19
N ASP A 29 5.35 -12.12 -13.74
CA ASP A 29 6.44 -11.61 -12.91
C ASP A 29 6.42 -12.27 -11.51
N LEU A 30 5.22 -12.55 -10.95
CA LEU A 30 5.07 -13.24 -9.65
C LEU A 30 5.59 -14.68 -9.63
N THR A 31 5.76 -15.29 -10.80
CA THR A 31 6.29 -16.66 -10.94
C THR A 31 7.78 -16.66 -11.34
N SER A 32 8.40 -15.49 -11.44
CA SER A 32 9.81 -15.35 -11.79
C SER A 32 10.69 -15.41 -10.55
N VAL A 33 11.78 -16.17 -10.63
CA VAL A 33 12.85 -16.16 -9.60
C VAL A 33 13.64 -14.87 -9.68
N GLU A 34 13.87 -14.34 -10.88
CA GLU A 34 14.47 -13.02 -11.07
C GLU A 34 13.42 -11.95 -10.75
N HIS A 35 13.69 -11.17 -9.70
CA HIS A 35 12.81 -10.09 -9.29
C HIS A 35 12.81 -8.97 -10.31
N LYS A 36 11.61 -8.56 -10.69
CA LYS A 36 11.42 -7.38 -11.54
C LYS A 36 11.10 -6.18 -10.67
N LEU A 37 11.76 -5.07 -10.97
CA LEU A 37 11.40 -3.76 -10.41
C LEU A 37 10.29 -3.15 -11.25
N VAL A 38 9.15 -2.91 -10.63
CA VAL A 38 8.04 -2.15 -11.20
C VAL A 38 7.87 -0.83 -10.46
N LYS A 39 7.16 0.10 -11.08
CA LYS A 39 6.91 1.43 -10.50
C LYS A 39 5.68 1.37 -9.59
N GLY A 40 5.88 1.62 -8.31
CA GLY A 40 4.80 1.89 -7.34
C GLY A 40 4.55 3.38 -7.22
N ASN A 41 3.29 3.76 -7.04
CA ASN A 41 2.85 5.12 -6.76
C ASN A 41 2.56 5.27 -5.27
N ILE A 42 2.97 6.40 -4.70
CA ILE A 42 2.64 6.80 -3.34
C ILE A 42 1.96 8.15 -3.42
N ASP A 43 0.69 8.20 -3.04
CA ASP A 43 -0.07 9.43 -2.88
C ASP A 43 -0.18 9.77 -1.40
N ILE A 44 0.37 10.92 -1.00
CA ILE A 44 0.36 11.38 0.38
C ILE A 44 -0.53 12.60 0.47
N GLU A 45 -1.57 12.51 1.29
CA GLU A 45 -2.48 13.63 1.53
C GLU A 45 -1.73 14.81 2.16
N VAL A 46 -1.92 16.00 1.57
CA VAL A 46 -1.42 17.28 2.08
C VAL A 46 -2.55 18.28 2.17
N SER A 47 -2.39 19.27 3.03
CA SER A 47 -3.37 20.35 3.20
C SER A 47 -3.55 21.19 1.93
N SER A 48 -2.47 21.40 1.17
CA SER A 48 -2.47 22.16 -0.09
C SER A 48 -1.19 21.85 -0.87
N CYS A 49 -1.28 21.92 -2.20
CA CYS A 49 -0.11 21.89 -3.07
C CYS A 49 0.67 23.21 -3.09
N ASN A 50 -0.03 24.33 -2.87
CA ASN A 50 0.53 25.66 -2.97
C ASN A 50 0.61 26.36 -1.61
N ASP A 51 1.55 27.29 -1.48
CA ASP A 51 1.67 28.14 -0.30
C ASP A 51 0.42 29.03 -0.14
N TYR A 52 0.04 29.27 1.12
CA TYR A 52 -1.16 30.04 1.45
C TYR A 52 -1.00 31.53 1.12
N GLU A 53 0.19 32.09 1.32
CA GLU A 53 0.48 33.51 1.08
C GLU A 53 0.80 33.78 -0.40
N ASP A 54 1.48 32.84 -1.08
CA ASP A 54 1.80 32.96 -2.50
C ASP A 54 1.53 31.65 -3.25
N SER A 55 0.37 31.56 -3.89
CA SER A 55 -0.06 30.36 -4.64
C SER A 55 0.89 29.92 -5.76
N ARG A 56 1.83 30.78 -6.20
CA ARG A 56 2.84 30.42 -7.19
C ARG A 56 3.98 29.58 -6.60
N LYS A 57 4.06 29.50 -5.26
CA LYS A 57 5.07 28.71 -4.53
C LYS A 57 4.46 27.40 -4.04
N GLU A 58 5.32 26.41 -3.89
CA GLU A 58 4.94 25.13 -3.29
C GLU A 58 4.63 25.29 -1.80
N SER A 59 3.69 24.50 -1.29
CA SER A 59 3.40 24.51 0.15
C SER A 59 4.58 23.96 0.95
N LYS A 60 4.69 24.40 2.21
CA LYS A 60 5.71 23.89 3.15
C LYS A 60 5.64 22.37 3.29
N ASN A 61 4.44 21.79 3.31
CA ASN A 61 4.22 20.34 3.41
C ASN A 61 4.81 19.60 2.21
N VAL A 62 4.59 20.11 0.99
CA VAL A 62 5.16 19.50 -0.23
C VAL A 62 6.69 19.57 -0.20
N ILE A 63 7.26 20.72 0.17
CA ILE A 63 8.72 20.90 0.30
C ILE A 63 9.31 19.95 1.34
N GLU A 64 8.63 19.76 2.46
CA GLU A 64 9.06 18.84 3.52
C GLU A 64 8.97 17.37 3.07
N LEU A 65 7.89 16.98 2.41
CA LEU A 65 7.72 15.63 1.87
C LEU A 65 8.79 15.29 0.84
N LYS A 66 9.12 16.21 -0.06
CA LYS A 66 10.21 16.02 -1.03
C LYS A 66 11.55 15.70 -0.38
N LYS A 67 11.79 16.21 0.84
CA LYS A 67 13.01 15.91 1.61
C LYS A 67 12.90 14.61 2.39
N LYS A 68 11.72 14.31 2.97
CA LYS A 68 11.53 13.19 3.89
C LYS A 68 11.25 11.87 3.19
N ILE A 69 10.45 11.84 2.13
CA ILE A 69 10.06 10.58 1.45
C ILE A 69 11.26 9.80 0.90
N PRO A 70 12.27 10.43 0.27
CA PRO A 70 13.48 9.71 -0.14
C PRO A 70 14.31 9.14 1.02
N THR A 71 14.11 9.61 2.26
CA THR A 71 14.75 9.02 3.44
C THR A 71 14.01 7.80 3.97
N ILE A 72 12.76 7.60 3.56
CA ILE A 72 11.95 6.45 3.91
C ILE A 72 12.09 5.36 2.85
N PHE A 73 11.82 5.73 1.60
CA PHE A 73 11.83 4.83 0.46
C PHE A 73 13.01 5.19 -0.45
N LYS A 74 13.89 4.23 -0.68
CA LYS A 74 15.02 4.33 -1.60
C LYS A 74 14.51 4.62 -3.00
N ASN A 75 15.23 5.47 -3.70
CA ASN A 75 14.92 5.88 -5.07
C ASN A 75 13.49 6.43 -5.22
N ALA A 76 12.94 7.03 -4.16
CA ALA A 76 11.67 7.72 -4.27
C ALA A 76 11.83 9.00 -5.08
N GLU A 77 11.01 9.16 -6.11
CA GLU A 77 11.00 10.32 -6.99
C GLU A 77 9.70 11.09 -6.80
N TYR A 78 9.79 12.40 -6.58
CA TYR A 78 8.62 13.26 -6.62
C TYR A 78 8.16 13.44 -8.06
N VAL A 79 6.86 13.27 -8.31
CA VAL A 79 6.25 13.44 -9.63
C VAL A 79 5.54 14.77 -9.70
N GLU A 80 4.53 14.96 -8.86
CA GLU A 80 3.68 16.15 -8.88
C GLU A 80 2.95 16.34 -7.55
N CYS A 81 2.26 17.46 -7.41
CA CYS A 81 1.23 17.64 -6.41
C CYS A 81 -0.05 18.05 -7.13
N TYR A 82 -1.13 17.33 -6.88
CA TYR A 82 -2.40 17.52 -7.56
C TYR A 82 -3.55 17.57 -6.58
N ARG A 83 -4.68 18.11 -7.04
CA ARG A 83 -5.93 18.14 -6.28
C ARG A 83 -6.92 17.15 -6.87
N LYS A 84 -7.56 16.36 -6.01
CA LYS A 84 -8.64 15.45 -6.37
C LYS A 84 -9.81 15.69 -5.43
N LYS A 85 -10.88 16.28 -5.97
CA LYS A 85 -12.02 16.79 -5.18
C LYS A 85 -11.57 17.87 -4.19
N PHE A 86 -11.73 17.64 -2.89
CA PHE A 86 -11.38 18.58 -1.83
C PHE A 86 -9.96 18.36 -1.27
N ASP A 87 -9.34 17.22 -1.61
CA ASP A 87 -8.08 16.79 -1.05
C ASP A 87 -6.94 17.09 -2.02
N SER A 88 -5.75 17.38 -1.47
CA SER A 88 -4.52 17.55 -2.24
C SER A 88 -3.58 16.41 -1.93
N TYR A 89 -2.84 15.95 -2.94
CA TYR A 89 -1.95 14.81 -2.84
C TYR A 89 -0.58 15.16 -3.42
N ALA A 90 0.47 14.89 -2.65
CA ALA A 90 1.82 14.85 -3.17
C ALA A 90 2.09 13.42 -3.69
N HIS A 91 2.40 13.32 -4.98
CA HIS A 91 2.62 12.07 -5.69
C HIS A 91 4.11 11.78 -5.79
N PHE A 92 4.48 10.60 -5.33
CA PHE A 92 5.82 10.04 -5.46
C PHE A 92 5.76 8.70 -6.15
N THR A 93 6.89 8.28 -6.68
CA THR A 93 7.05 6.94 -7.22
C THR A 93 8.23 6.24 -6.60
N ILE A 94 8.10 4.94 -6.35
CA ILE A 94 9.13 4.09 -5.74
C ILE A 94 9.31 2.80 -6.54
N PRO A 95 10.49 2.17 -6.48
CA PRO A 95 10.66 0.80 -6.94
C PRO A 95 9.88 -0.17 -6.04
N VAL A 96 9.15 -1.08 -6.66
CA VAL A 96 8.51 -2.23 -6.03
C VAL A 96 9.09 -3.49 -6.66
N ALA A 97 9.63 -4.38 -5.83
CA ALA A 97 10.15 -5.66 -6.31
C ALA A 97 9.04 -6.70 -6.39
N VAL A 98 8.98 -7.41 -7.50
CA VAL A 98 7.96 -8.43 -7.80
C VAL A 98 8.64 -9.72 -8.18
N GLY A 99 8.27 -10.83 -7.55
CA GLY A 99 8.80 -12.14 -7.89
C GLY A 99 8.50 -13.24 -6.86
N VAL A 100 9.13 -14.39 -7.04
CA VAL A 100 9.15 -15.46 -6.05
C VAL A 100 10.00 -15.03 -4.86
N SER A 101 9.53 -15.27 -3.63
CA SER A 101 10.30 -14.96 -2.42
C SER A 101 11.69 -15.62 -2.48
N PRO A 102 12.77 -14.83 -2.39
CA PRO A 102 14.12 -15.32 -2.60
C PRO A 102 14.62 -16.07 -1.37
N GLU A 103 15.31 -17.19 -1.58
CA GLU A 103 15.92 -17.95 -0.47
C GLU A 103 17.05 -17.17 0.23
N ASN A 104 17.75 -16.30 -0.50
CA ASN A 104 18.92 -15.56 -0.03
C ASN A 104 18.60 -14.14 0.47
N GLY A 105 17.35 -13.87 0.86
CA GLY A 105 16.92 -12.57 1.36
C GLY A 105 16.52 -11.58 0.26
N LEU A 106 15.86 -10.50 0.67
CA LEU A 106 15.22 -9.54 -0.23
C LEU A 106 16.25 -8.66 -0.94
N SER A 107 15.97 -8.28 -2.19
CA SER A 107 16.79 -7.32 -2.95
C SER A 107 16.92 -5.99 -2.20
N HIS A 108 18.09 -5.36 -2.31
CA HIS A 108 18.39 -4.07 -1.68
C HIS A 108 17.83 -2.85 -2.44
N ASP A 109 17.32 -3.06 -3.65
CA ASP A 109 16.93 -1.99 -4.59
C ASP A 109 15.45 -1.58 -4.48
N ALA A 110 14.68 -2.25 -3.63
CA ALA A 110 13.29 -1.92 -3.35
C ALA A 110 13.02 -1.95 -1.83
N ASP A 111 11.98 -1.22 -1.42
CA ASP A 111 11.52 -1.16 -0.03
C ASP A 111 10.09 -1.69 0.14
N VAL A 112 9.43 -2.03 -0.97
CA VAL A 112 8.10 -2.65 -1.02
C VAL A 112 8.17 -3.84 -1.95
N PHE A 113 7.60 -4.96 -1.53
CA PHE A 113 7.70 -6.24 -2.22
C PHE A 113 6.33 -6.85 -2.43
N ILE A 114 6.06 -7.34 -3.63
CA ILE A 114 4.92 -8.21 -3.94
C ILE A 114 5.48 -9.57 -4.32
N LEU A 115 5.30 -10.55 -3.44
CA LEU A 115 5.98 -11.84 -3.53
C LEU A 115 5.00 -13.00 -3.63
N SER A 116 5.38 -14.03 -4.38
CA SER A 116 4.81 -15.37 -4.24
C SER A 116 5.69 -16.22 -3.32
N HIS A 117 5.10 -17.13 -2.55
CA HIS A 117 5.83 -18.06 -1.70
C HIS A 117 4.96 -19.26 -1.34
N GLN A 118 5.39 -20.46 -1.75
CA GLN A 118 4.64 -21.72 -1.52
C GLN A 118 3.17 -21.60 -1.96
N LYS A 119 2.24 -21.65 -1.00
CA LYS A 119 0.77 -21.58 -1.20
C LYS A 119 0.24 -20.14 -1.32
N THR A 120 1.11 -19.15 -1.14
CA THR A 120 0.82 -17.73 -1.38
C THR A 120 1.16 -17.40 -2.83
N TYR A 121 0.14 -17.12 -3.62
CA TYR A 121 0.32 -16.68 -5.01
C TYR A 121 0.76 -15.21 -5.08
N ALA A 122 0.21 -14.36 -4.21
CA ALA A 122 0.65 -12.99 -4.05
C ALA A 122 0.47 -12.51 -2.60
N GLY A 123 1.53 -11.97 -2.03
CA GLY A 123 1.55 -11.31 -0.74
C GLY A 123 2.32 -9.99 -0.81
N ALA A 124 1.95 -9.03 0.02
CA ALA A 124 2.65 -7.75 0.15
C ALA A 124 3.57 -7.78 1.38
N LEU A 125 4.74 -7.17 1.26
CA LEU A 125 5.71 -7.06 2.36
C LEU A 125 6.38 -5.69 2.34
N ILE A 126 6.46 -5.07 3.52
CA ILE A 126 7.32 -3.91 3.79
C ILE A 126 8.30 -4.34 4.89
N PRO A 127 9.60 -4.43 4.60
CA PRO A 127 10.58 -4.88 5.59
C PRO A 127 10.64 -4.00 6.84
N LYS A 128 11.06 -4.59 7.97
CA LYS A 128 11.08 -3.91 9.27
C LYS A 128 11.94 -2.65 9.29
N ASP A 129 13.08 -2.65 8.60
CA ASP A 129 13.95 -1.47 8.51
C ASP A 129 13.23 -0.30 7.81
N VAL A 130 12.44 -0.57 6.77
CA VAL A 130 11.60 0.43 6.10
C VAL A 130 10.53 0.94 7.06
N LEU A 131 9.83 0.03 7.76
CA LEU A 131 8.83 0.40 8.76
C LEU A 131 9.43 1.27 9.88
N ASP A 132 10.68 1.03 10.27
CA ASP A 132 11.36 1.85 11.27
C ASP A 132 11.75 3.23 10.72
N ARG A 133 12.13 3.34 9.44
CA ARG A 133 12.28 4.64 8.77
C ARG A 133 10.95 5.40 8.70
N ILE A 134 9.85 4.72 8.42
CA ILE A 134 8.48 5.28 8.45
C ILE A 134 8.15 5.81 9.86
N LYS A 135 8.34 5.01 10.91
CA LYS A 135 8.09 5.42 12.30
C LYS A 135 8.94 6.61 12.71
N LYS A 136 10.20 6.66 12.26
CA LYS A 136 11.09 7.81 12.52
C LYS A 136 10.55 9.07 11.85
N ALA A 137 10.21 8.98 10.56
CA ALA A 137 9.66 10.11 9.82
C ALA A 137 8.32 10.61 10.40
N GLN A 138 7.44 9.70 10.86
CA GLN A 138 6.18 10.04 11.52
C GLN A 138 6.37 10.91 12.78
N LYS A 139 7.37 10.57 13.61
CA LYS A 139 7.71 11.38 14.79
C LYS A 139 8.12 12.80 14.40
N ASP A 140 8.83 12.94 13.28
CA ASP A 140 9.36 14.22 12.83
C ASP A 140 8.32 15.06 12.06
N MET A 141 7.23 14.46 11.55
CA MET A 141 6.23 15.12 10.68
C MET A 141 4.93 15.52 11.40
N MET A 142 4.84 15.32 12.72
CA MET A 142 3.62 15.56 13.52
C MET A 142 2.34 14.91 12.93
N GLY A 143 2.45 13.69 12.37
CA GLY A 143 1.30 12.99 11.80
C GLY A 143 1.53 11.50 11.65
N LYS A 144 0.50 10.69 11.92
CA LYS A 144 0.51 9.26 11.63
C LYS A 144 0.38 9.08 10.11
N LEU A 145 1.29 8.34 9.49
CA LEU A 145 1.12 7.89 8.11
C LEU A 145 0.25 6.63 8.14
N ASP A 146 -0.95 6.72 7.57
CA ASP A 146 -1.86 5.58 7.45
C ASP A 146 -1.70 4.94 6.06
N ILE A 147 -0.96 3.84 6.02
CA ILE A 147 -0.59 3.18 4.76
C ILE A 147 -1.73 2.28 4.31
N ARG A 148 -2.21 2.53 3.10
CA ARG A 148 -3.21 1.72 2.44
C ARG A 148 -2.63 1.14 1.16
N MET A 149 -2.28 -0.14 1.20
CA MET A 149 -1.69 -0.82 0.07
C MET A 149 -2.75 -1.28 -0.92
N THR A 150 -2.52 -1.03 -2.20
CA THR A 150 -3.34 -1.52 -3.29
C THR A 150 -2.48 -2.12 -4.39
N ILE A 151 -2.85 -3.33 -4.81
CA ILE A 151 -2.18 -4.06 -5.88
C ILE A 151 -3.15 -4.22 -7.04
N ILE A 152 -2.76 -3.75 -8.21
CA ILE A 152 -3.46 -4.02 -9.47
C ILE A 152 -2.74 -5.21 -10.11
N LEU A 153 -3.44 -6.33 -10.24
CA LEU A 153 -2.92 -7.49 -10.96
C LEU A 153 -3.44 -7.50 -12.39
N GLU A 154 -2.50 -7.50 -13.32
CA GLU A 154 -2.73 -7.75 -14.74
C GLU A 154 -2.41 -9.19 -15.06
N ARG A 155 -3.34 -9.87 -15.74
CA ARG A 155 -3.15 -11.24 -16.17
C ARG A 155 -2.15 -11.28 -17.31
N GLY A 156 -1.03 -11.97 -17.08
CA GLY A 156 -0.02 -12.28 -18.07
C GLY A 156 -0.38 -13.47 -18.95
N SER A 157 0.63 -14.03 -19.58
CA SER A 157 0.53 -15.14 -20.53
C SER A 157 0.56 -16.52 -19.87
N LYS A 158 1.16 -16.63 -18.68
CA LYS A 158 1.26 -17.91 -17.96
C LYS A 158 -0.09 -18.30 -17.34
N PRO A 159 -0.36 -19.61 -17.17
CA PRO A 159 -1.55 -20.07 -16.46
C PRO A 159 -1.61 -19.51 -15.04
N VAL A 160 -2.76 -18.95 -14.66
CA VAL A 160 -3.07 -18.53 -13.30
C VAL A 160 -3.91 -19.64 -12.67
N PRO A 161 -3.51 -20.20 -11.52
CA PRO A 161 -4.29 -21.25 -10.85
C PRO A 161 -5.62 -20.67 -10.32
N THR A 162 -6.48 -21.54 -9.80
CA THR A 162 -7.60 -21.08 -8.96
C THR A 162 -7.02 -20.37 -7.74
N LEU A 163 -7.55 -19.19 -7.42
CA LEU A 163 -7.07 -18.38 -6.31
C LEU A 163 -8.19 -18.11 -5.32
N VAL A 164 -7.81 -17.89 -4.07
CA VAL A 164 -8.67 -17.36 -3.01
C VAL A 164 -8.10 -16.01 -2.59
N SER A 165 -8.93 -14.97 -2.62
CA SER A 165 -8.57 -13.66 -2.09
C SER A 165 -8.89 -13.55 -0.61
N LEU A 166 -7.95 -13.00 0.16
CA LEU A 166 -8.03 -12.89 1.63
C LEU A 166 -7.93 -11.44 2.08
N GLY A 167 -8.91 -10.98 2.86
CA GLY A 167 -8.88 -9.68 3.53
C GLY A 167 -8.63 -8.51 2.59
N THR A 168 -9.36 -8.44 1.47
CA THR A 168 -9.21 -7.36 0.47
C THR A 168 -10.53 -6.64 0.21
N TYR A 169 -10.43 -5.44 -0.34
CA TYR A 169 -11.48 -4.80 -1.09
C TYR A 169 -11.17 -4.96 -2.57
N LEU A 170 -12.05 -5.67 -3.27
CA LEU A 170 -11.90 -6.06 -4.67
C LEU A 170 -12.58 -5.06 -5.59
N THR A 171 -11.85 -4.60 -6.60
CA THR A 171 -12.42 -3.86 -7.73
C THR A 171 -12.18 -4.63 -9.02
N SER A 172 -13.25 -4.81 -9.79
CA SER A 172 -13.28 -5.50 -11.08
C SER A 172 -14.29 -4.80 -12.02
N ALA A 173 -14.50 -5.33 -13.22
CA ALA A 173 -15.52 -4.81 -14.13
C ALA A 173 -16.96 -4.85 -13.55
N LYS A 174 -17.23 -5.73 -12.57
CA LYS A 174 -18.57 -5.91 -11.98
C LYS A 174 -18.72 -5.26 -10.62
N ASN A 175 -17.64 -5.16 -9.87
CA ASN A 175 -17.66 -4.77 -8.46
C ASN A 175 -16.69 -3.61 -8.23
N LYS A 176 -17.08 -2.66 -7.38
CA LYS A 176 -16.23 -1.55 -6.97
C LYS A 176 -16.04 -1.59 -5.46
N ASP A 177 -14.79 -1.68 -5.02
CA ASP A 177 -14.41 -1.73 -3.59
C ASP A 177 -15.23 -2.76 -2.78
N TYR A 178 -15.50 -3.93 -3.35
CA TYR A 178 -16.31 -4.96 -2.69
C TYR A 178 -15.49 -5.70 -1.61
N PRO A 179 -15.94 -5.73 -0.34
CA PRO A 179 -15.18 -6.36 0.73
C PRO A 179 -15.17 -7.89 0.58
N VAL A 180 -13.99 -8.49 0.71
CA VAL A 180 -13.75 -9.93 0.63
C VAL A 180 -12.96 -10.37 1.86
N VAL A 181 -13.59 -11.20 2.70
CA VAL A 181 -12.89 -11.85 3.82
C VAL A 181 -12.09 -13.04 3.29
N ALA A 182 -12.77 -13.98 2.65
CA ALA A 182 -12.19 -15.10 1.92
C ALA A 182 -13.14 -15.47 0.79
N SER A 183 -12.69 -15.40 -0.47
CA SER A 183 -13.51 -15.81 -1.61
C SER A 183 -12.64 -16.36 -2.73
N GLY A 184 -13.10 -17.43 -3.37
CA GLY A 184 -12.54 -17.85 -4.65
C GLY A 184 -12.65 -16.71 -5.67
N ILE A 185 -11.61 -16.52 -6.47
CA ILE A 185 -11.58 -15.53 -7.54
C ILE A 185 -11.12 -16.17 -8.85
N ASN A 186 -11.68 -15.65 -9.95
CA ASN A 186 -11.17 -15.89 -11.29
C ASN A 186 -10.54 -14.59 -11.78
N LEU A 187 -9.22 -14.57 -11.94
CA LEU A 187 -8.51 -13.37 -12.36
C LEU A 187 -8.92 -12.99 -13.78
N ALA A 188 -9.59 -11.82 -13.90
CA ALA A 188 -9.92 -11.19 -15.18
C ALA A 188 -8.65 -10.62 -15.85
N LYS A 189 -8.81 -9.84 -16.92
CA LYS A 189 -7.67 -9.14 -17.57
C LYS A 189 -6.90 -8.27 -16.57
N GLU A 190 -7.64 -7.54 -15.74
CA GLU A 190 -7.10 -6.69 -14.68
C GLU A 190 -8.06 -6.74 -13.47
N MET A 191 -7.50 -6.83 -12.26
CA MET A 191 -8.26 -6.74 -11.01
C MET A 191 -7.45 -5.98 -9.97
N LYS A 192 -8.14 -5.17 -9.16
CA LYS A 192 -7.53 -4.33 -8.13
C LYS A 192 -7.87 -4.87 -6.74
N PHE A 193 -6.84 -5.09 -5.95
CA PHE A 193 -6.88 -5.64 -4.60
C PHE A 193 -6.35 -4.60 -3.63
N ARG A 194 -7.25 -3.87 -2.97
CA ARG A 194 -6.85 -3.01 -1.86
C ARG A 194 -6.87 -3.82 -0.58
N LEU A 195 -5.78 -3.83 0.18
CA LEU A 195 -5.73 -4.55 1.45
C LEU A 195 -6.77 -3.96 2.42
N SER A 196 -7.42 -4.83 3.19
CA SER A 196 -8.29 -4.43 4.29
C SER A 196 -7.49 -3.78 5.42
N ASP A 197 -8.18 -3.14 6.37
CA ASP A 197 -7.52 -2.50 7.51
C ASP A 197 -6.79 -3.53 8.39
N VAL A 198 -7.33 -4.75 8.50
CA VAL A 198 -6.67 -5.87 9.19
C VAL A 198 -5.40 -6.27 8.45
N SER A 199 -5.47 -6.42 7.13
CA SER A 199 -4.32 -6.76 6.29
C SER A 199 -3.25 -5.66 6.28
N ASN A 200 -3.63 -4.37 6.26
CA ASN A 200 -2.68 -3.25 6.37
C ASN A 200 -2.05 -3.18 7.78
N SER A 201 -2.82 -3.47 8.82
CA SER A 201 -2.28 -3.57 10.19
C SER A 201 -1.27 -4.70 10.31
N ALA A 202 -1.53 -5.85 9.67
CA ALA A 202 -0.57 -6.95 9.59
C ALA A 202 0.67 -6.55 8.77
N LEU A 203 0.51 -5.81 7.67
CA LEU A 203 1.63 -5.33 6.86
C LEU A 203 2.60 -4.45 7.68
N SER A 204 2.05 -3.71 8.64
CA SER A 204 2.80 -2.84 9.55
C SER A 204 3.61 -3.58 10.62
N THR A 205 3.54 -4.92 10.69
CA THR A 205 4.40 -5.75 11.55
C THR A 205 5.69 -6.21 10.84
N GLY A 206 5.76 -6.03 9.53
CA GLY A 206 6.88 -6.46 8.69
C GLY A 206 6.82 -7.95 8.30
N GLU A 207 5.65 -8.57 8.42
CA GLU A 207 5.39 -9.92 7.94
C GLU A 207 4.78 -9.90 6.53
N LEU A 208 4.94 -11.01 5.79
CA LEU A 208 4.34 -11.18 4.48
C LEU A 208 2.82 -11.32 4.63
N VAL A 209 2.07 -10.36 4.09
CA VAL A 209 0.60 -10.40 4.11
C VAL A 209 0.10 -11.02 2.81
N SER A 210 -0.24 -12.31 2.88
CA SER A 210 -0.88 -13.05 1.79
C SER A 210 -2.28 -12.48 1.51
N PHE A 211 -2.51 -12.01 0.28
CA PHE A 211 -3.83 -11.51 -0.15
C PHE A 211 -4.42 -12.33 -1.30
N LEU A 212 -3.59 -13.14 -1.97
CA LEU A 212 -4.01 -14.21 -2.88
C LEU A 212 -3.26 -15.50 -2.57
N VAL A 213 -4.01 -16.56 -2.39
CA VAL A 213 -3.50 -17.89 -2.05
C VAL A 213 -4.12 -18.95 -2.95
N THR A 214 -3.45 -20.09 -3.09
CA THR A 214 -4.03 -21.28 -3.70
C THR A 214 -4.95 -22.00 -2.70
N PRO A 215 -5.92 -22.82 -3.15
CA PRO A 215 -6.90 -23.45 -2.24
C PRO A 215 -6.27 -24.33 -1.14
N ASP A 216 -5.16 -24.98 -1.44
CA ASP A 216 -4.39 -25.82 -0.52
C ASP A 216 -3.73 -25.02 0.62
N TYR A 217 -3.71 -23.68 0.56
CA TYR A 217 -3.30 -22.83 1.69
C TYR A 217 -4.06 -23.18 2.97
N PHE A 218 -5.30 -23.66 2.85
CA PHE A 218 -6.16 -24.01 3.99
C PHE A 218 -6.05 -25.46 4.46
N ASP A 219 -5.14 -26.28 3.93
CA ASP A 219 -5.00 -27.70 4.32
C ASP A 219 -4.75 -27.87 5.83
N PHE A 220 -4.14 -26.89 6.49
CA PHE A 220 -3.91 -26.92 7.94
C PHE A 220 -5.23 -27.01 8.74
N LEU A 221 -6.34 -26.48 8.21
CA LEU A 221 -7.66 -26.60 8.83
C LEU A 221 -8.22 -28.02 8.76
N GLN A 222 -7.77 -28.82 7.79
CA GLN A 222 -8.15 -30.23 7.69
C GLN A 222 -7.29 -31.10 8.61
N ALA A 223 -6.01 -30.75 8.78
CA ALA A 223 -5.10 -31.44 9.70
C ALA A 223 -5.55 -31.30 11.17
N ALA A 224 -6.11 -30.15 11.56
CA ALA A 224 -6.63 -29.91 12.92
C ALA A 224 -7.93 -30.66 13.25
N LYS A 225 -8.53 -31.37 12.29
CA LYS A 225 -9.74 -32.19 12.48
C LYS A 225 -9.46 -33.68 12.69
N LYS A 226 -8.18 -34.09 12.69
CA LYS A 226 -7.73 -35.45 13.03
C LYS A 226 -7.08 -35.46 14.40
#